data_AF-D2PTU6-F1
#
_entry.id   AF-D2PTU6-F1
#
_cell.length_a   1.000
_cell.length_b   1.000
_cell.length_c   1.000
_cell.angle_alpha   90.00
_cell.angle_beta   90.00
_cell.angle_gamma   90.00
#
_symmetry.space_group_name_H-M   'P 1'
#
loop_
_entity.id
_entity.type
_entity.pdbx_description
1 polymer ?
#
loop_
_entity_poly.entity_id
_entity_poly.type
_entity_poly.pdbx_seq_one_letter_code
_entity_poly.pdbx_strand_id
1 'polypeptide(L)'
;MSTTNLEKATTNGTLNTGSRSTGGLTAFRRAAAPAAVRVALNKLLPLAFELSWQQSASDAIDAKAASPDVAPRLGGLVGAGLENSADGRGVFKTYQHGWVMWRHDLGALAVYGAIGARWNEIGGTTSGYGWPVTDELATPRGPGRYNHFEGGSIYWSPNTGARLIYGAIRDLWAAMAWEQGPLGLPTTDEEDVPGVAGARRNHFEGGVITWTPWSGARVTSLNVPAEAPPGGLTIQTVGSGGNPAPAPQVQRHIIATAHIAITDHETFGSNEHGRADRRDERWIDSWDPQGVMTLVGVAGGEVRVEVVADAAVRPDGSVRVGVNVKLFEGTSETTDDLDGVRSTSQVVPRDQVVQIPINIRNDDEGGDHAEISLVISNSST
;
A
#
# COMPACT_ATOMS: atom_id res chain seq x y z
N MET A 1 -24.15 45.02 -34.77
CA MET A 1 -25.54 44.85 -35.21
C MET A 1 -25.61 43.65 -36.15
N SER A 2 -26.63 42.81 -35.93
CA SER A 2 -27.11 41.69 -36.77
C SER A 2 -26.32 40.38 -36.85
N THR A 3 -26.78 39.47 -35.97
CA THR A 3 -27.00 38.02 -36.10
C THR A 3 -27.41 37.50 -37.49
N THR A 4 -27.07 36.25 -37.86
CA THR A 4 -28.06 35.20 -38.23
C THR A 4 -27.45 33.79 -38.14
N ASN A 5 -28.33 32.81 -37.92
CA ASN A 5 -28.19 31.49 -37.31
C ASN A 5 -27.71 30.32 -38.18
N LEU A 6 -27.33 29.24 -37.47
CA LEU A 6 -27.29 27.86 -37.90
C LEU A 6 -28.65 27.34 -38.42
N GLU A 7 -28.61 26.47 -39.43
CA GLU A 7 -29.63 25.44 -39.66
C GLU A 7 -28.99 24.05 -39.76
N LYS A 8 -29.61 23.10 -39.03
CA LYS A 8 -29.42 21.65 -39.14
C LYS A 8 -30.14 21.15 -40.38
N ALA A 9 -29.51 20.23 -41.12
CA ALA A 9 -30.23 19.30 -41.99
C ALA A 9 -29.75 17.87 -41.73
N THR A 10 -30.68 17.08 -41.17
CA THR A 10 -30.65 15.63 -41.01
C THR A 10 -30.80 14.95 -42.38
N THR A 11 -30.17 13.80 -42.59
CA THR A 11 -30.60 12.88 -43.64
C THR A 11 -30.42 11.43 -43.21
N ASN A 12 -31.55 10.73 -43.18
CA ASN A 12 -31.71 9.30 -42.93
C ASN A 12 -31.05 8.46 -44.02
N GLY A 13 -30.34 7.40 -43.63
CA GLY A 13 -29.81 6.39 -44.55
C GLY A 13 -30.25 4.99 -44.13
N THR A 14 -31.22 4.46 -44.86
CA THR A 14 -31.84 3.14 -44.73
C THR A 14 -30.84 2.02 -45.02
N LEU A 15 -30.81 0.98 -44.17
CA LEU A 15 -30.13 -0.29 -44.41
C LEU A 15 -30.84 -1.06 -45.53
N ASN A 16 -30.12 -1.45 -46.58
CA ASN A 16 -30.60 -2.48 -47.51
C ASN A 16 -29.48 -3.49 -47.84
N THR A 17 -29.83 -4.75 -47.69
CA THR A 17 -29.01 -5.96 -47.84
C THR A 17 -29.00 -6.43 -49.30
N GLY A 18 -27.85 -6.81 -49.86
CA GLY A 18 -27.81 -7.49 -51.17
C GLY A 18 -26.42 -7.72 -51.79
N SER A 19 -25.87 -8.93 -51.56
CA SER A 19 -25.09 -9.79 -52.48
C SER A 19 -24.08 -9.22 -53.51
N ARG A 20 -22.80 -9.56 -53.28
CA ARG A 20 -21.68 -9.93 -54.19
C ARG A 20 -21.62 -9.36 -55.63
N SER A 21 -20.52 -8.63 -55.90
CA SER A 21 -19.70 -8.80 -57.11
C SER A 21 -18.25 -8.34 -56.89
N THR A 22 -17.31 -9.19 -57.29
CA THR A 22 -15.85 -9.02 -57.29
C THR A 22 -15.39 -7.92 -58.27
N GLY A 23 -14.48 -7.04 -57.86
CA GLY A 23 -13.70 -6.22 -58.81
C GLY A 23 -13.15 -4.88 -58.29
N GLY A 24 -11.82 -4.76 -58.19
CA GLY A 24 -11.09 -3.51 -58.46
C GLY A 24 -10.86 -2.53 -57.31
N LEU A 25 -9.73 -2.69 -56.60
CA LEU A 25 -9.11 -1.62 -55.81
C LEU A 25 -8.71 -0.45 -56.75
N THR A 26 -9.36 0.70 -56.62
CA THR A 26 -8.85 1.97 -57.20
C THR A 26 -8.61 2.96 -56.07
N ALA A 27 -7.34 3.31 -55.88
CA ALA A 27 -6.86 4.19 -54.83
C ALA A 27 -7.32 5.65 -55.05
N PHE A 28 -8.04 6.23 -54.09
CA PHE A 28 -8.19 7.68 -53.98
C PHE A 28 -6.92 8.26 -53.34
N ARG A 29 -6.06 8.90 -54.13
CA ARG A 29 -4.96 9.74 -53.61
C ARG A 29 -5.57 10.94 -52.87
N ARG A 30 -5.36 11.03 -51.55
CA ARG A 30 -5.52 12.28 -50.79
C ARG A 30 -4.50 13.31 -51.32
N ALA A 31 -4.97 14.43 -51.83
CA ALA A 31 -4.11 15.59 -52.09
C ALA A 31 -3.55 16.12 -50.76
N ALA A 32 -2.23 16.37 -50.71
CA ALA A 32 -1.56 16.90 -49.52
C ALA A 32 -1.92 18.39 -49.33
N ALA A 33 -2.34 18.78 -48.13
CA ALA A 33 -2.64 20.17 -47.80
C ALA A 33 -1.36 21.05 -47.87
N PRO A 34 -1.47 22.34 -48.26
CA PRO A 34 -0.34 23.27 -48.36
C PRO A 34 0.42 23.42 -47.04
N ALA A 35 1.73 23.68 -47.09
CA ALA A 35 2.62 23.71 -45.92
C ALA A 35 2.16 24.68 -44.80
N ALA A 36 1.54 25.82 -45.15
CA ALA A 36 0.99 26.77 -44.19
C ALA A 36 -0.20 26.19 -43.38
N VAL A 37 -1.01 25.33 -44.01
CA VAL A 37 -2.13 24.62 -43.36
C VAL A 37 -1.60 23.51 -42.45
N ARG A 38 -0.49 22.84 -42.81
CA ARG A 38 0.17 21.81 -41.98
C ARG A 38 0.81 22.40 -40.71
N VAL A 39 1.40 23.58 -40.80
CA VAL A 39 1.98 24.29 -39.62
C VAL A 39 0.86 24.79 -38.69
N ALA A 40 -0.25 25.30 -39.22
CA ALA A 40 -1.41 25.67 -38.42
C ALA A 40 -2.08 24.44 -37.77
N LEU A 41 -2.26 23.33 -38.49
CA LEU A 41 -2.79 22.07 -37.93
C LEU A 41 -1.88 21.50 -36.83
N ASN A 42 -0.55 21.51 -36.99
CA ASN A 42 0.36 20.99 -35.97
C ASN A 42 0.43 21.85 -34.70
N LYS A 43 0.06 23.13 -34.78
CA LYS A 43 -0.10 23.99 -33.59
C LYS A 43 -1.50 23.89 -32.97
N LEU A 44 -2.54 23.63 -33.76
CA LEU A 44 -3.94 23.56 -33.31
C LEU A 44 -4.34 22.17 -32.76
N LEU A 45 -3.74 21.08 -33.23
CA LEU A 45 -4.02 19.72 -32.75
C LEU A 45 -3.69 19.50 -31.25
N PRO A 46 -2.53 19.92 -30.71
CA PRO A 46 -2.28 19.83 -29.26
C PRO A 46 -3.21 20.76 -28.45
N LEU A 47 -3.56 21.95 -28.97
CA LEU A 47 -4.52 22.86 -28.33
C LEU A 47 -5.96 22.33 -28.33
N ALA A 48 -6.39 21.62 -29.38
CA ALA A 48 -7.70 20.98 -29.45
C ALA A 48 -7.79 19.74 -28.53
N PHE A 49 -6.68 19.01 -28.37
CA PHE A 49 -6.55 17.92 -27.42
C PHE A 49 -6.58 18.44 -25.97
N GLU A 50 -5.82 19.51 -25.67
CA GLU A 50 -5.82 20.17 -24.36
C GLU A 50 -7.19 20.75 -23.96
N LEU A 51 -7.91 21.40 -24.87
CA LEU A 51 -9.26 21.90 -24.60
C LEU A 51 -10.27 20.77 -24.32
N SER A 52 -10.10 19.61 -24.96
CA SER A 52 -11.07 18.51 -24.86
C SER A 52 -11.06 17.81 -23.50
N TRP A 53 -9.88 17.65 -22.87
CA TRP A 53 -9.80 16.99 -21.57
C TRP A 53 -10.20 17.94 -20.44
N GLN A 54 -9.90 19.25 -20.53
CA GLN A 54 -10.34 20.22 -19.54
C GLN A 54 -11.86 20.33 -19.49
N GLN A 55 -12.51 20.31 -20.66
CA GLN A 55 -13.97 20.26 -20.72
C GLN A 55 -14.51 18.97 -20.08
N SER A 56 -13.92 17.82 -20.42
CA SER A 56 -14.33 16.53 -19.84
C SER A 56 -14.15 16.48 -18.32
N ALA A 57 -13.05 17.05 -17.81
CA ALA A 57 -12.79 17.18 -16.37
C ALA A 57 -13.80 18.12 -15.70
N SER A 58 -14.10 19.26 -16.32
CA SER A 58 -15.14 20.18 -15.85
C SER A 58 -16.50 19.49 -15.78
N ASP A 59 -16.89 18.76 -16.81
CA ASP A 59 -18.18 18.05 -16.87
C ASP A 59 -18.25 16.95 -15.80
N ALA A 60 -17.14 16.22 -15.58
CA ALA A 60 -17.04 15.22 -14.52
C ALA A 60 -17.16 15.85 -13.11
N ILE A 61 -16.52 17.00 -12.91
CA ILE A 61 -16.63 17.78 -11.68
C ILE A 61 -18.08 18.24 -11.46
N ASP A 62 -18.73 18.80 -12.49
CA ASP A 62 -20.10 19.28 -12.39
C ASP A 62 -21.09 18.15 -12.13
N ALA A 63 -20.90 16.99 -12.78
CA ALA A 63 -21.70 15.80 -12.53
C ALA A 63 -21.54 15.30 -11.09
N LYS A 64 -20.31 15.28 -10.55
CA LYS A 64 -20.05 14.89 -9.16
C LYS A 64 -20.66 15.89 -8.17
N ALA A 65 -20.50 17.19 -8.41
CA ALA A 65 -21.05 18.24 -7.57
C ALA A 65 -22.59 18.23 -7.54
N ALA A 66 -23.23 17.85 -8.65
CA ALA A 66 -24.68 17.71 -8.75
C ALA A 66 -25.23 16.39 -8.19
N SER A 67 -24.37 15.44 -7.77
CA SER A 67 -24.83 14.15 -7.28
C SER A 67 -25.61 14.29 -5.95
N PRO A 68 -26.65 13.48 -5.71
CA PRO A 68 -27.50 13.60 -4.52
C PRO A 68 -26.76 13.52 -3.19
N ASP A 69 -25.64 12.78 -3.15
CA ASP A 69 -24.82 12.64 -1.96
C ASP A 69 -23.86 13.81 -1.74
N VAL A 70 -23.49 14.55 -2.77
CA VAL A 70 -22.48 15.61 -2.67
C VAL A 70 -23.14 17.00 -2.66
N ALA A 71 -24.15 17.24 -3.50
CA ALA A 71 -24.76 18.56 -3.69
C ALA A 71 -25.25 19.22 -2.39
N PRO A 72 -25.92 18.51 -1.45
CA PRO A 72 -26.39 19.13 -0.20
C PRO A 72 -25.26 19.56 0.74
N ARG A 73 -24.02 19.11 0.49
CA ARG A 73 -22.88 19.29 1.40
C ARG A 73 -21.89 20.34 0.92
N LEU A 74 -21.80 20.59 -0.39
CA LEU A 74 -20.85 21.54 -1.00
C LEU A 74 -21.29 23.01 -0.92
N GLY A 75 -22.60 23.27 -1.01
CA GLY A 75 -23.12 24.63 -1.26
C GLY A 75 -22.85 25.10 -2.69
N GLY A 76 -22.92 26.41 -2.91
CA GLY A 76 -22.73 27.03 -4.24
C GLY A 76 -21.27 27.06 -4.70
N LEU A 77 -21.05 27.15 -6.02
CA LEU A 77 -19.73 27.37 -6.62
C LEU A 77 -19.16 28.73 -6.17
N VAL A 78 -17.86 28.78 -5.89
CA VAL A 78 -17.11 29.97 -5.50
C VAL A 78 -15.94 30.17 -6.46
N GLY A 79 -15.68 31.42 -6.87
CA GLY A 79 -14.52 31.76 -7.70
C GLY A 79 -14.77 31.66 -9.21
N ALA A 80 -13.67 31.48 -9.96
CA ALA A 80 -13.63 31.65 -11.41
C ALA A 80 -14.04 30.39 -12.22
N GLY A 81 -14.30 29.26 -11.55
CA GLY A 81 -14.68 28.00 -12.20
C GLY A 81 -13.58 26.95 -12.05
N LEU A 82 -13.15 26.35 -13.17
CA LEU A 82 -12.14 25.29 -13.20
C LEU A 82 -10.73 25.86 -12.96
N GLU A 83 -10.02 25.33 -11.97
CA GLU A 83 -8.69 25.77 -11.55
C GLU A 83 -7.70 24.61 -11.59
N ASN A 84 -6.42 24.89 -11.90
CA ASN A 84 -5.36 23.88 -11.84
C ASN A 84 -4.93 23.66 -10.39
N SER A 85 -4.68 22.40 -10.01
CA SER A 85 -4.09 22.08 -8.70
C SER A 85 -2.69 22.69 -8.58
N ALA A 86 -2.31 23.06 -7.34
CA ALA A 86 -1.02 23.70 -7.07
C ALA A 86 0.19 22.79 -7.41
N ASP A 87 -0.01 21.47 -7.40
CA ASP A 87 1.00 20.48 -7.77
C ASP A 87 1.00 20.13 -9.27
N GLY A 88 0.12 20.75 -10.07
CA GLY A 88 0.02 20.55 -11.51
C GLY A 88 -0.51 19.18 -11.95
N ARG A 89 -0.98 18.34 -11.02
CA ARG A 89 -1.41 16.96 -11.32
C ARG A 89 -2.87 16.86 -11.77
N GLY A 90 -3.69 17.88 -11.57
CA GLY A 90 -5.10 17.85 -11.98
C GLY A 90 -5.79 19.20 -11.86
N VAL A 91 -7.12 19.16 -11.83
CA VAL A 91 -7.97 20.36 -11.80
C VAL A 91 -9.04 20.25 -10.73
N PHE A 92 -9.60 21.36 -10.28
CA PHE A 92 -10.67 21.37 -9.29
C PHE A 92 -11.61 22.56 -9.47
N LYS A 93 -12.76 22.50 -8.82
CA LYS A 93 -13.65 23.65 -8.59
C LYS A 93 -13.86 23.84 -7.09
N THR A 94 -13.92 25.10 -6.67
CA THR A 94 -14.17 25.48 -5.27
C THR A 94 -15.64 25.73 -5.04
N TYR A 95 -16.18 25.20 -3.95
CA TYR A 95 -17.55 25.42 -3.50
C TYR A 95 -17.52 25.99 -2.08
N GLN A 96 -18.64 26.55 -1.62
CA GLN A 96 -18.75 27.22 -0.31
C GLN A 96 -18.23 26.38 0.86
N HIS A 97 -18.37 25.05 0.79
CA HIS A 97 -18.05 24.12 1.86
C HIS A 97 -17.09 23.02 1.43
N GLY A 98 -16.40 23.15 0.29
CA GLY A 98 -15.44 22.14 -0.13
C GLY A 98 -14.97 22.28 -1.56
N TRP A 99 -14.37 21.22 -2.06
CA TRP A 99 -13.81 21.13 -3.39
C TRP A 99 -14.30 19.87 -4.08
N VAL A 100 -14.47 19.96 -5.39
CA VAL A 100 -14.55 18.78 -6.25
C VAL A 100 -13.35 18.81 -7.18
N MET A 101 -12.58 17.73 -7.14
CA MET A 101 -11.28 17.63 -7.78
C MET A 101 -11.33 16.54 -8.84
N TRP A 102 -10.51 16.67 -9.87
CA TRP A 102 -10.39 15.69 -10.94
C TRP A 102 -8.93 15.43 -11.29
N ARG A 103 -8.60 14.13 -11.41
CA ARG A 103 -7.33 13.64 -11.93
C ARG A 103 -7.58 12.52 -12.92
N HIS A 104 -6.75 12.38 -13.94
CA HIS A 104 -6.99 11.44 -15.04
C HIS A 104 -7.13 9.97 -14.58
N ASP A 105 -6.38 9.55 -13.57
CA ASP A 105 -6.37 8.21 -12.98
C ASP A 105 -7.41 8.00 -11.86
N LEU A 106 -7.89 9.08 -11.23
CA LEU A 106 -8.84 9.01 -10.10
C LEU A 106 -10.29 9.36 -10.48
N GLY A 107 -10.48 10.09 -11.58
CA GLY A 107 -11.75 10.72 -11.89
C GLY A 107 -12.10 11.86 -10.95
N ALA A 108 -13.39 12.20 -10.84
CA ALA A 108 -13.88 13.28 -9.99
C ALA A 108 -14.14 12.79 -8.56
N LEU A 109 -13.58 13.48 -7.57
CA LEU A 109 -13.71 13.19 -6.14
C LEU A 109 -14.06 14.45 -5.35
N ALA A 110 -14.93 14.30 -4.35
CA ALA A 110 -15.39 15.41 -3.51
C ALA A 110 -14.78 15.35 -2.10
N VAL A 111 -14.31 16.50 -1.62
CA VAL A 111 -13.76 16.70 -0.28
C VAL A 111 -14.38 17.96 0.29
N TYR A 112 -15.15 17.85 1.38
CA TYR A 112 -15.97 18.96 1.89
C TYR A 112 -16.11 18.93 3.42
N GLY A 113 -16.86 19.88 3.95
CA GLY A 113 -17.16 19.99 5.37
C GLY A 113 -15.90 20.08 6.24
N ALA A 114 -15.96 19.47 7.43
CA ALA A 114 -14.87 19.51 8.40
C ALA A 114 -13.62 18.75 7.92
N ILE A 115 -13.78 17.68 7.12
CA ILE A 115 -12.65 16.94 6.55
C ILE A 115 -11.92 17.80 5.53
N GLY A 116 -12.65 18.41 4.60
CA GLY A 116 -12.06 19.29 3.60
C GLY A 116 -11.44 20.55 4.20
N ALA A 117 -12.07 21.16 5.21
CA ALA A 117 -11.47 22.26 5.95
C ALA A 117 -10.13 21.85 6.56
N ARG A 118 -10.07 20.69 7.25
CA ARG A 118 -8.85 20.19 7.88
C ARG A 118 -7.75 19.84 6.87
N TRP A 119 -8.11 19.22 5.76
CA TRP A 119 -7.17 18.93 4.67
C TRP A 119 -6.59 20.20 4.04
N ASN A 120 -7.43 21.22 3.83
CA ASN A 120 -6.97 22.50 3.31
C ASN A 120 -6.06 23.25 4.31
N GLU A 121 -6.35 23.19 5.61
CA GLU A 121 -5.50 23.78 6.67
C GLU A 121 -4.06 23.25 6.64
N ILE A 122 -3.86 21.98 6.30
CA ILE A 122 -2.52 21.37 6.23
C ILE A 122 -1.83 21.52 4.88
N GLY A 123 -2.43 22.26 3.93
CA GLY A 123 -1.84 22.54 2.61
C GLY A 123 -2.44 21.74 1.46
N GLY A 124 -3.55 21.02 1.67
CA GLY A 124 -4.29 20.37 0.60
C GLY A 124 -3.44 19.40 -0.24
N THR A 125 -3.48 19.53 -1.57
CA THR A 125 -2.70 18.68 -2.50
C THR A 125 -1.20 18.83 -2.38
N THR A 126 -0.71 19.90 -1.75
CA THR A 126 0.72 20.13 -1.50
C THR A 126 1.20 19.58 -0.16
N SER A 127 0.27 19.14 0.69
CA SER A 127 0.58 18.48 1.95
C SER A 127 1.10 17.05 1.71
N GLY A 128 1.70 16.44 2.75
CA GLY A 128 2.07 15.02 2.72
C GLY A 128 0.91 14.05 2.53
N TYR A 129 -0.35 14.51 2.60
CA TYR A 129 -1.54 13.69 2.33
C TYR A 129 -1.84 13.61 0.83
N GLY A 130 -1.49 14.63 0.05
CA GLY A 130 -1.72 14.65 -1.40
C GLY A 130 -3.20 14.64 -1.79
N TRP A 131 -3.53 13.92 -2.86
CA TRP A 131 -4.88 13.87 -3.43
C TRP A 131 -5.82 12.99 -2.62
N PRO A 132 -7.13 13.31 -2.59
CA PRO A 132 -8.12 12.34 -2.15
C PRO A 132 -8.12 11.13 -3.09
N VAL A 133 -8.31 9.94 -2.54
CA VAL A 133 -8.50 8.69 -3.31
C VAL A 133 -9.90 8.10 -3.12
N THR A 134 -10.70 8.70 -2.22
CA THR A 134 -12.13 8.41 -2.06
C THR A 134 -12.93 9.70 -1.97
N ASP A 135 -14.23 9.61 -2.27
CA ASP A 135 -15.20 10.59 -1.79
C ASP A 135 -15.32 10.52 -0.25
N GLU A 136 -16.05 11.46 0.36
CA GLU A 136 -16.34 11.41 1.79
C GLU A 136 -17.39 10.32 2.09
N LEU A 137 -16.95 9.26 2.76
CA LEU A 137 -17.77 8.09 3.08
C LEU A 137 -18.25 8.12 4.53
N ALA A 138 -19.36 7.47 4.83
CA ALA A 138 -19.82 7.26 6.20
C ALA A 138 -19.07 6.11 6.86
N THR A 139 -18.80 6.23 8.15
CA THR A 139 -18.28 5.11 8.95
C THR A 139 -19.39 4.07 9.19
N PRO A 140 -19.13 2.76 9.12
CA PRO A 140 -20.18 1.73 9.17
C PRO A 140 -20.89 1.57 10.52
N ARG A 141 -20.24 1.92 11.65
CA ARG A 141 -20.74 1.62 13.01
C ARG A 141 -21.20 2.83 13.83
N GLY A 142 -21.21 4.04 13.27
CA GLY A 142 -21.55 5.23 14.05
C GLY A 142 -21.61 6.52 13.25
N PRO A 143 -21.91 7.65 13.92
CA PRO A 143 -21.90 8.95 13.31
C PRO A 143 -20.45 9.38 13.08
N GLY A 144 -19.91 9.03 11.92
CA GLY A 144 -18.57 9.42 11.51
C GLY A 144 -18.47 9.43 10.00
N ARG A 145 -17.47 10.16 9.49
CA ARG A 145 -17.17 10.25 8.06
C ARG A 145 -15.68 10.24 7.83
N TYR A 146 -15.25 9.87 6.63
CA TYR A 146 -13.83 9.87 6.30
C TYR A 146 -13.57 10.09 4.81
N ASN A 147 -12.39 10.61 4.50
CA ASN A 147 -11.75 10.49 3.20
C ASN A 147 -10.40 9.79 3.37
N HIS A 148 -10.07 8.91 2.44
CA HIS A 148 -8.70 8.47 2.25
C HIS A 148 -7.98 9.39 1.25
N PHE A 149 -6.69 9.60 1.50
CA PHE A 149 -5.79 10.38 0.67
C PHE A 149 -4.57 9.51 0.35
N GLU A 150 -3.77 9.92 -0.65
CA GLU A 150 -2.56 9.19 -1.07
C GLU A 150 -1.62 8.90 0.12
N GLY A 151 -1.39 9.89 0.98
CA GLY A 151 -0.46 9.78 2.11
C GLY A 151 -1.12 9.52 3.46
N GLY A 152 -2.44 9.39 3.55
CA GLY A 152 -3.10 9.28 4.85
C GLY A 152 -4.62 9.20 4.82
N SER A 153 -5.26 9.43 5.95
CA SER A 153 -6.71 9.45 6.07
C SER A 153 -7.16 10.48 7.09
N ILE A 154 -8.29 11.11 6.81
CA ILE A 154 -8.91 12.05 7.72
C ILE A 154 -10.27 11.50 8.10
N TYR A 155 -10.46 11.28 9.39
CA TYR A 155 -11.72 10.82 9.96
C TYR A 155 -12.35 11.93 10.78
N TRP A 156 -13.66 12.11 10.62
CA TRP A 156 -14.46 13.04 11.39
C TRP A 156 -15.47 12.30 12.26
N SER A 157 -15.63 12.76 13.49
CA SER A 157 -16.76 12.40 14.35
C SER A 157 -17.35 13.64 15.03
N PRO A 158 -18.61 13.61 15.50
CA PRO A 158 -19.20 14.68 16.29
C PRO A 158 -18.41 14.99 17.57
N ASN A 159 -17.75 13.99 18.16
CA ASN A 159 -17.07 14.11 19.43
C ASN A 159 -15.65 14.65 19.29
N THR A 160 -14.97 14.31 18.19
CA THR A 160 -13.54 14.55 18.03
C THR A 160 -13.21 15.53 16.90
N GLY A 161 -14.18 15.88 16.05
CA GLY A 161 -13.92 16.65 14.84
C GLY A 161 -13.06 15.85 13.86
N ALA A 162 -12.42 16.55 12.91
CA ALA A 162 -11.58 15.91 11.89
C ALA A 162 -10.19 15.61 12.47
N ARG A 163 -9.76 14.34 12.37
CA ARG A 163 -8.49 13.81 12.86
C ARG A 163 -7.65 13.21 11.75
N LEU A 164 -6.35 13.51 11.80
CA LEU A 164 -5.30 13.14 10.84
C LEU A 164 -4.59 11.85 11.28
N ILE A 165 -4.55 10.85 10.41
CA ILE A 165 -3.88 9.56 10.63
C ILE A 165 -3.14 9.17 9.36
N TYR A 166 -1.84 8.89 9.48
CA TYR A 166 -0.96 8.62 8.34
C TYR A 166 0.13 7.60 8.68
N GLY A 167 0.89 7.21 7.65
CA GLY A 167 2.04 6.32 7.78
C GLY A 167 1.73 4.99 8.47
N ALA A 168 2.74 4.46 9.18
CA ALA A 168 2.66 3.14 9.80
C ALA A 168 1.56 3.03 10.88
N ILE A 169 1.20 4.13 11.56
CA ILE A 169 0.08 4.13 12.53
C ILE A 169 -1.23 3.86 11.81
N ARG A 170 -1.47 4.53 10.67
CA ARG A 170 -2.63 4.28 9.82
C ARG A 170 -2.67 2.84 9.33
N ASP A 171 -1.53 2.34 8.85
CA ASP A 171 -1.48 1.02 8.21
C ASP A 171 -1.72 -0.10 9.23
N LEU A 172 -1.21 0.04 10.46
CA LEU A 172 -1.55 -0.88 11.55
C LEU A 172 -3.03 -0.79 11.90
N TRP A 173 -3.58 0.40 12.07
CA TRP A 173 -5.00 0.58 12.38
C TRP A 173 -5.91 0.01 11.28
N ALA A 174 -5.52 0.16 10.01
CA ALA A 174 -6.17 -0.45 8.86
C ALA A 174 -6.18 -1.98 8.93
N ALA A 175 -5.02 -2.59 9.22
CA ALA A 175 -4.88 -4.03 9.41
C ALA A 175 -5.73 -4.55 10.60
N MET A 176 -6.03 -3.69 11.56
CA MET A 176 -6.93 -3.96 12.69
C MET A 176 -8.41 -3.70 12.39
N ALA A 177 -8.79 -3.64 11.11
CA ALA A 177 -10.16 -3.36 10.64
C ALA A 177 -10.65 -1.93 10.92
N TRP A 178 -9.75 -0.95 10.92
CA TRP A 178 -10.07 0.48 10.99
C TRP A 178 -10.96 0.83 12.21
N GLU A 179 -11.94 1.71 12.03
CA GLU A 179 -12.93 2.09 13.05
C GLU A 179 -13.87 0.94 13.46
N GLN A 180 -13.91 -0.15 12.68
CA GLN A 180 -14.64 -1.35 13.06
C GLN A 180 -13.81 -2.27 13.97
N GLY A 181 -12.52 -1.99 14.09
CA GLY A 181 -11.60 -2.65 14.99
C GLY A 181 -11.83 -2.32 16.46
N PRO A 182 -11.08 -2.98 17.37
CA PRO A 182 -11.21 -2.76 18.81
C PRO A 182 -10.74 -1.37 19.26
N LEU A 183 -10.03 -0.62 18.41
CA LEU A 183 -9.59 0.74 18.69
C LEU A 183 -10.65 1.80 18.41
N GLY A 184 -11.62 1.55 17.53
CA GLY A 184 -12.63 2.55 17.16
C GLY A 184 -12.04 3.75 16.42
N LEU A 185 -12.71 4.90 16.52
CA LEU A 185 -12.32 6.12 15.82
C LEU A 185 -11.12 6.82 16.48
N PRO A 186 -10.31 7.56 15.70
CA PRO A 186 -9.24 8.40 16.23
C PRO A 186 -9.80 9.57 17.04
N THR A 187 -9.16 9.85 18.17
CA THR A 187 -9.50 10.95 19.08
C THR A 187 -8.51 12.10 19.02
N THR A 188 -7.28 11.83 18.58
CA THR A 188 -6.22 12.83 18.36
C THR A 188 -5.67 12.76 16.94
N ASP A 189 -5.06 13.86 16.51
CA ASP A 189 -4.06 13.80 15.44
C ASP A 189 -2.82 13.07 15.96
N GLU A 190 -1.87 12.79 15.05
CA GLU A 190 -0.59 12.21 15.44
C GLU A 190 0.23 13.23 16.25
N GLU A 191 0.64 12.83 17.45
CA GLU A 191 1.38 13.67 18.40
C GLU A 191 2.74 13.05 18.75
N ASP A 192 3.71 13.88 19.14
CA ASP A 192 4.98 13.40 19.67
C ASP A 192 4.78 12.66 21.00
N VAL A 193 5.63 11.66 21.26
CA VAL A 193 5.67 10.99 22.55
C VAL A 193 6.66 11.71 23.47
N PRO A 194 6.22 12.29 24.61
CA PRO A 194 7.13 12.97 25.53
C PRO A 194 8.26 12.06 26.01
N GLY A 195 9.50 12.55 25.88
CA GLY A 195 10.70 11.83 26.33
C GLY A 195 11.22 10.76 25.35
N VAL A 196 10.58 10.58 24.19
CA VAL A 196 11.00 9.58 23.19
C VAL A 196 11.21 10.26 21.84
N ALA A 197 12.45 10.58 21.52
CA ALA A 197 12.79 11.35 20.31
C ALA A 197 12.34 10.64 19.03
N GLY A 198 11.60 11.36 18.19
CA GLY A 198 11.09 10.85 16.92
C GLY A 198 9.92 9.87 17.04
N ALA A 199 9.48 9.50 18.24
CA ALA A 199 8.30 8.67 18.42
C ALA A 199 7.02 9.49 18.29
N ARG A 200 6.00 8.84 17.73
CA ARG A 200 4.73 9.42 17.35
C ARG A 200 3.59 8.55 17.86
N ARG A 201 2.42 9.11 18.16
CA ARG A 201 1.26 8.32 18.57
C ARG A 201 -0.06 8.94 18.15
N ASN A 202 -1.07 8.09 17.98
CA ASN A 202 -2.48 8.50 17.92
C ASN A 202 -3.25 7.82 19.04
N HIS A 203 -4.17 8.56 19.64
CA HIS A 203 -5.19 8.01 20.51
C HIS A 203 -6.44 7.70 19.68
N PHE A 204 -7.10 6.63 20.06
CA PHE A 204 -8.35 6.15 19.53
C PHE A 204 -9.33 5.95 20.70
N GLU A 205 -10.62 5.83 20.41
CA GLU A 205 -11.66 5.61 21.43
C GLU A 205 -11.33 4.42 22.34
N GLY A 206 -10.83 3.35 21.73
CA GLY A 206 -10.50 2.09 22.38
C GLY A 206 -9.02 1.91 22.70
N GLY A 207 -8.13 2.91 22.54
CA GLY A 207 -6.71 2.69 22.86
C GLY A 207 -5.74 3.69 22.24
N VAL A 208 -4.46 3.29 22.16
CA VAL A 208 -3.37 4.13 21.63
C VAL A 208 -2.49 3.28 20.73
N ILE A 209 -2.19 3.79 19.54
CA ILE A 209 -1.10 3.27 18.71
C ILE A 209 0.08 4.23 18.80
N THR A 210 1.25 3.69 19.11
CA THR A 210 2.51 4.43 19.10
C THR A 210 3.42 3.88 18.01
N TRP A 211 3.97 4.75 17.19
CA TRP A 211 5.07 4.48 16.27
C TRP A 211 6.38 5.00 16.84
N THR A 212 7.45 4.22 16.66
CA THR A 212 8.82 4.72 16.90
C THR A 212 9.70 4.37 15.71
N PRO A 213 10.81 5.09 15.48
CA PRO A 213 11.76 4.79 14.41
C PRO A 213 12.34 3.37 14.48
N TRP A 214 12.35 2.74 15.65
CA TRP A 214 12.96 1.43 15.88
C TRP A 214 11.96 0.29 16.08
N SER A 215 10.72 0.56 16.48
CA SER A 215 9.73 -0.50 16.76
C SER A 215 8.56 -0.54 15.78
N GLY A 216 8.48 0.41 14.84
CA GLY A 216 7.30 0.60 14.02
C GLY A 216 6.05 0.95 14.84
N ALA A 217 4.87 0.89 14.21
CA ALA A 217 3.59 1.18 14.87
C ALA A 217 3.13 -0.04 15.67
N ARG A 218 2.69 0.18 16.92
CA ARG A 218 2.19 -0.84 17.84
C ARG A 218 1.07 -0.31 18.71
N VAL A 219 0.11 -1.17 19.07
CA VAL A 219 -0.90 -0.85 20.09
C VAL A 219 -0.22 -0.83 21.45
N THR A 220 -0.12 0.34 22.07
CA THR A 220 0.48 0.52 23.40
C THR A 220 -0.55 0.58 24.51
N SER A 221 -1.82 0.78 24.18
CA SER A 221 -2.94 0.70 25.12
C SER A 221 -4.18 0.20 24.40
N LEU A 222 -4.98 -0.65 25.06
CA LEU A 222 -6.28 -1.10 24.58
C LEU A 222 -7.30 -1.08 25.74
N ASN A 223 -8.34 -0.26 25.62
CA ASN A 223 -9.44 -0.17 26.56
C ASN A 223 -10.43 -1.31 26.27
N VAL A 224 -10.27 -2.44 26.97
CA VAL A 224 -11.25 -3.54 26.91
C VAL A 224 -12.31 -3.29 28.00
N PRO A 225 -13.61 -3.16 27.67
CA PRO A 225 -14.66 -3.11 28.68
C PRO A 225 -14.63 -4.37 29.54
N ALA A 226 -14.62 -4.21 30.85
CA ALA A 226 -14.79 -5.33 31.77
C ALA A 226 -16.26 -5.77 31.73
N GLU A 227 -16.61 -6.70 30.81
CA GLU A 227 -17.69 -7.70 30.89
C GLU A 227 -18.11 -8.16 29.48
N ALA A 228 -17.80 -9.41 29.15
CA ALA A 228 -18.55 -10.22 28.18
C ALA A 228 -18.80 -11.61 28.81
N PRO A 229 -19.94 -12.28 28.55
CA PRO A 229 -20.33 -13.51 29.24
C PRO A 229 -19.38 -14.67 28.94
N PRO A 230 -19.31 -15.70 29.80
CA PRO A 230 -18.29 -16.74 29.70
C PRO A 230 -18.56 -17.66 28.50
N GLY A 231 -17.78 -17.45 27.44
CA GLY A 231 -17.79 -18.31 26.26
C GLY A 231 -16.69 -17.93 25.27
N GLY A 232 -15.50 -18.50 25.45
CA GLY A 232 -14.52 -18.69 24.36
C GLY A 232 -13.53 -17.56 24.10
N LEU A 233 -12.58 -17.35 25.01
CA LEU A 233 -11.14 -17.09 24.78
C LEU A 233 -10.54 -16.65 26.12
N THR A 234 -9.80 -17.55 26.78
CA THR A 234 -9.00 -17.18 27.95
C THR A 234 -7.75 -16.44 27.48
N ILE A 235 -7.78 -15.10 27.52
CA ILE A 235 -6.55 -14.32 27.63
C ILE A 235 -6.07 -14.47 29.07
N GLN A 236 -4.87 -15.03 29.25
CA GLN A 236 -4.21 -14.98 30.56
C GLN A 236 -3.88 -13.51 30.86
N THR A 237 -4.73 -12.87 31.65
CA THR A 237 -4.44 -11.58 32.26
C THR A 237 -3.26 -11.75 33.20
N VAL A 238 -2.07 -11.30 32.81
CA VAL A 238 -1.00 -11.04 33.78
C VAL A 238 -1.49 -9.87 34.63
N GLY A 239 -1.63 -10.12 35.92
CA GLY A 239 -2.45 -9.34 36.83
C GLY A 239 -2.14 -7.85 36.92
N SER A 240 -3.21 -7.09 37.16
CA SER A 240 -3.21 -5.77 37.78
C SER A 240 -2.42 -5.80 39.09
N GLY A 241 -1.18 -5.32 39.03
CA GLY A 241 -0.34 -4.96 40.15
C GLY A 241 0.63 -3.94 39.59
N GLY A 242 0.63 -2.71 40.15
CA GLY A 242 1.18 -1.49 39.53
C GLY A 242 2.37 -1.72 38.62
N ASN A 243 2.27 -1.22 37.37
CA ASN A 243 3.26 -1.48 36.34
C ASN A 243 4.68 -1.25 36.90
N PRO A 244 5.50 -2.30 37.06
CA PRO A 244 6.92 -2.10 37.29
C PRO A 244 7.47 -1.30 36.10
N ALA A 245 8.57 -0.58 36.32
CA ALA A 245 9.29 0.08 35.25
C ALA A 245 9.38 -0.86 34.02
N PRO A 246 9.22 -0.35 32.77
CA PRO A 246 9.27 -1.18 31.58
C PRO A 246 10.48 -2.11 31.67
N ALA A 247 10.24 -3.41 31.50
CA ALA A 247 11.29 -4.43 31.59
C ALA A 247 12.50 -3.97 30.75
N PRO A 248 13.74 -4.11 31.26
CA PRO A 248 14.92 -3.59 30.58
C PRO A 248 14.92 -4.09 29.13
N GLN A 249 15.04 -3.15 28.18
CA GLN A 249 15.07 -3.46 26.75
C GLN A 249 16.19 -4.47 26.49
N VAL A 250 15.83 -5.66 26.02
CA VAL A 250 16.81 -6.68 25.65
C VAL A 250 17.08 -6.56 24.16
N GLN A 251 18.10 -5.79 23.81
CA GLN A 251 18.55 -5.61 22.44
C GLN A 251 19.60 -6.68 22.10
N ARG A 252 19.45 -7.32 20.94
CA ARG A 252 20.33 -8.38 20.43
C ARG A 252 20.70 -8.10 18.97
N HIS A 253 21.95 -8.32 18.63
CA HIS A 253 22.45 -8.30 17.27
C HIS A 253 22.47 -9.73 16.73
N ILE A 254 21.71 -9.95 15.66
CA ILE A 254 21.56 -11.24 15.00
C ILE A 254 22.25 -11.19 13.66
N ILE A 255 23.12 -12.15 13.42
CA ILE A 255 23.78 -12.35 12.13
C ILE A 255 23.40 -13.74 11.66
N ALA A 256 22.75 -13.82 10.49
CA ALA A 256 22.46 -15.07 9.82
C ALA A 256 23.40 -15.23 8.63
N THR A 257 24.13 -16.34 8.59
CA THR A 257 24.96 -16.73 7.44
C THR A 257 24.49 -18.08 6.94
N ALA A 258 24.00 -18.15 5.70
CA ALA A 258 23.61 -19.39 5.04
C ALA A 258 24.72 -19.81 4.07
N HIS A 259 25.20 -21.03 4.25
CA HIS A 259 25.98 -21.76 3.27
C HIS A 259 25.03 -22.71 2.54
N ILE A 260 24.75 -22.43 1.26
CA ILE A 260 23.77 -23.15 0.46
C ILE A 260 24.53 -23.93 -0.61
N ALA A 261 24.39 -25.26 -0.61
CA ALA A 261 24.86 -26.15 -1.67
C ALA A 261 23.65 -26.75 -2.36
N ILE A 262 23.51 -26.52 -3.66
CA ILE A 262 22.39 -26.98 -4.48
C ILE A 262 22.94 -27.96 -5.51
N THR A 263 22.24 -29.07 -5.68
CA THR A 263 22.46 -30.02 -6.76
C THR A 263 21.21 -30.01 -7.63
N ASP A 264 21.41 -29.57 -8.86
CA ASP A 264 20.48 -29.73 -9.97
C ASP A 264 20.80 -31.09 -10.62
N HIS A 265 19.87 -32.03 -10.50
CA HIS A 265 20.03 -33.40 -10.92
C HIS A 265 19.44 -33.60 -12.31
N GLU A 266 20.34 -33.73 -13.26
CA GLU A 266 19.98 -33.99 -14.64
C GLU A 266 19.70 -35.47 -14.90
N THR A 267 18.54 -35.77 -15.51
CA THR A 267 18.23 -37.15 -15.95
C THR A 267 19.16 -37.61 -17.08
N PHE A 268 19.68 -36.67 -17.87
CA PHE A 268 20.61 -36.92 -18.96
C PHE A 268 21.73 -35.87 -18.98
N GLY A 269 22.86 -36.16 -18.35
CA GLY A 269 23.99 -35.24 -18.32
C GLY A 269 24.86 -35.42 -17.09
N SER A 270 25.66 -34.40 -16.77
CA SER A 270 26.28 -34.29 -15.44
C SER A 270 25.41 -33.35 -14.61
N ASN A 271 25.18 -33.69 -13.36
CA ASN A 271 24.48 -32.82 -12.41
C ASN A 271 25.21 -31.48 -12.29
N GLU A 272 24.46 -30.39 -12.28
CA GLU A 272 25.00 -29.06 -12.05
C GLU A 272 24.96 -28.74 -10.56
N HIS A 273 26.02 -28.09 -10.07
CA HIS A 273 26.17 -27.77 -8.65
C HIS A 273 26.34 -26.27 -8.47
N GLY A 274 25.50 -25.67 -7.65
CA GLY A 274 25.62 -24.27 -7.23
C GLY A 274 25.99 -24.16 -5.76
N ARG A 275 26.78 -23.14 -5.43
CA ARG A 275 27.08 -22.77 -4.05
C ARG A 275 26.85 -21.27 -3.84
N ALA A 276 26.16 -20.91 -2.77
CA ALA A 276 25.94 -19.53 -2.39
C ALA A 276 26.17 -19.33 -0.89
N ASP A 277 27.03 -18.37 -0.56
CA ASP A 277 27.21 -17.86 0.80
C ASP A 277 26.46 -16.54 0.93
N ARG A 278 25.45 -16.50 1.80
CA ARG A 278 24.61 -15.32 2.00
C ARG A 278 24.62 -14.90 3.46
N ARG A 279 24.69 -13.60 3.71
CA ARG A 279 24.73 -13.03 5.06
C ARG A 279 23.76 -11.85 5.17
N ASP A 280 22.97 -11.84 6.24
CA ASP A 280 22.17 -10.69 6.67
C ASP A 280 22.42 -10.47 8.18
N GLU A 281 22.30 -9.23 8.62
CA GLU A 281 22.52 -8.83 10.01
C GLU A 281 21.45 -7.84 10.46
N ARG A 282 20.93 -8.02 11.66
CA ARG A 282 19.81 -7.24 12.20
C ARG A 282 19.97 -7.00 13.70
N TRP A 283 19.61 -5.81 14.14
CA TRP A 283 19.36 -5.55 15.54
C TRP A 283 17.88 -5.81 15.83
N ILE A 284 17.58 -6.68 16.80
CA ILE A 284 16.22 -7.01 17.26
C ILE A 284 16.12 -6.74 18.76
N ASP A 285 14.94 -6.41 19.27
CA ASP A 285 14.75 -6.20 20.70
C ASP A 285 13.45 -6.83 21.23
N SER A 286 13.31 -6.92 22.56
CA SER A 286 12.17 -7.56 23.23
C SER A 286 10.81 -6.98 22.84
N TRP A 287 10.80 -5.87 22.11
CA TRP A 287 9.61 -5.19 21.59
C TRP A 287 9.49 -5.29 20.07
N ASP A 288 10.55 -5.64 19.33
CA ASP A 288 10.54 -6.02 17.91
C ASP A 288 11.13 -7.42 17.62
N PRO A 289 10.29 -8.48 17.64
CA PRO A 289 10.72 -9.85 17.45
C PRO A 289 10.70 -10.32 15.99
N GLN A 290 10.83 -9.45 14.97
CA GLN A 290 10.74 -9.86 13.56
C GLN A 290 11.76 -9.17 12.64
N GLY A 291 13.04 -9.49 12.83
CA GLY A 291 14.00 -9.38 11.73
C GLY A 291 13.72 -10.47 10.71
N VAL A 292 13.15 -10.11 9.55
CA VAL A 292 13.02 -11.03 8.40
C VAL A 292 14.29 -10.93 7.57
N MET A 293 15.06 -12.01 7.53
CA MET A 293 16.28 -12.14 6.76
C MET A 293 16.01 -13.05 5.56
N THR A 294 16.33 -12.59 4.36
CA THR A 294 16.10 -13.35 3.11
C THR A 294 17.43 -13.64 2.43
N LEU A 295 17.73 -14.91 2.23
CA LEU A 295 19.00 -15.41 1.72
C LEU A 295 18.72 -16.34 0.52
N VAL A 296 19.19 -15.97 -0.67
CA VAL A 296 18.84 -16.66 -1.94
C VAL A 296 20.08 -17.29 -2.57
N GLY A 297 19.97 -18.57 -2.96
CA GLY A 297 20.96 -19.30 -3.75
C GLY A 297 20.35 -19.83 -5.06
N VAL A 298 21.19 -20.00 -6.08
CA VAL A 298 20.80 -20.51 -7.41
C VAL A 298 21.84 -21.50 -7.94
N ALA A 299 21.43 -22.43 -8.79
CA ALA A 299 22.28 -23.42 -9.47
C ALA A 299 21.66 -23.84 -10.80
N GLY A 300 22.49 -24.25 -11.77
CA GLY A 300 22.00 -24.79 -13.03
C GLY A 300 21.39 -23.78 -14.01
N GLY A 301 21.10 -22.58 -13.52
CA GLY A 301 20.22 -21.66 -14.23
C GLY A 301 18.75 -22.03 -14.09
N GLU A 302 18.38 -23.15 -13.46
CA GLU A 302 17.04 -23.76 -13.45
C GLU A 302 16.50 -23.98 -12.01
N VAL A 303 17.40 -24.06 -11.02
CA VAL A 303 17.04 -24.28 -9.61
C VAL A 303 17.30 -23.03 -8.76
N ARG A 304 16.30 -22.59 -8.00
CA ARG A 304 16.41 -21.50 -7.01
C ARG A 304 16.03 -21.99 -5.62
N VAL A 305 16.83 -21.63 -4.63
CA VAL A 305 16.54 -21.89 -3.22
C VAL A 305 16.46 -20.57 -2.46
N GLU A 306 15.35 -20.38 -1.75
CA GLU A 306 15.12 -19.21 -0.90
C GLU A 306 15.03 -19.63 0.56
N VAL A 307 15.86 -19.03 1.40
CA VAL A 307 15.85 -19.19 2.85
C VAL A 307 15.36 -17.90 3.49
N VAL A 308 14.23 -17.96 4.15
CA VAL A 308 13.63 -16.86 4.91
C VAL A 308 13.70 -17.21 6.39
N ALA A 309 14.37 -16.38 7.19
CA ALA A 309 14.47 -16.56 8.64
C ALA A 309 13.80 -15.39 9.37
N ASP A 310 12.94 -15.71 10.34
CA ASP A 310 12.33 -14.77 11.28
C ASP A 310 12.98 -14.92 12.67
N ALA A 311 13.33 -13.82 13.33
CA ALA A 311 14.04 -13.86 14.62
C ALA A 311 13.34 -13.05 15.71
N ALA A 312 12.98 -13.74 16.80
CA ALA A 312 12.24 -13.21 17.94
C ALA A 312 13.03 -13.33 19.26
N VAL A 313 13.44 -12.19 19.84
CA VAL A 313 14.14 -12.18 21.13
C VAL A 313 13.20 -12.39 22.31
N ARG A 314 13.68 -13.13 23.31
CA ARG A 314 13.00 -13.42 24.57
C ARG A 314 13.53 -12.56 25.71
N PRO A 315 12.79 -12.43 26.82
CA PRO A 315 13.22 -11.66 27.99
C PRO A 315 14.56 -12.10 28.62
N ASP A 316 15.01 -13.33 28.37
CA ASP A 316 16.30 -13.87 28.85
C ASP A 316 17.49 -13.55 27.91
N GLY A 317 17.24 -12.88 26.79
CA GLY A 317 18.24 -12.58 25.75
C GLY A 317 18.48 -13.71 24.75
N SER A 318 17.81 -14.86 24.89
CA SER A 318 17.78 -15.87 23.83
C SER A 318 16.91 -15.40 22.67
N VAL A 319 17.17 -15.91 21.47
CA VAL A 319 16.42 -15.59 20.26
C VAL A 319 15.83 -16.85 19.67
N ARG A 320 14.52 -16.89 19.46
CA ARG A 320 13.86 -17.93 18.67
C ARG A 320 13.97 -17.54 17.20
N VAL A 321 14.52 -18.43 16.39
CA VAL A 321 14.61 -18.25 14.94
C VAL A 321 13.65 -19.24 14.30
N GLY A 322 12.68 -18.76 13.53
CA GLY A 322 11.93 -19.55 12.57
C GLY A 322 12.64 -19.50 11.21
N VAL A 323 12.63 -20.60 10.47
CA VAL A 323 13.26 -20.69 9.15
C VAL A 323 12.30 -21.39 8.21
N ASN A 324 12.05 -20.78 7.06
CA ASN A 324 11.29 -21.33 5.96
C ASN A 324 12.20 -21.38 4.73
N VAL A 325 12.31 -22.55 4.13
CA VAL A 325 13.09 -22.81 2.93
C VAL A 325 12.13 -23.21 1.82
N LYS A 326 12.33 -22.62 0.64
CA LYS A 326 11.64 -22.98 -0.58
C LYS A 326 12.67 -23.41 -1.62
N LEU A 327 12.33 -24.43 -2.39
CA LEU A 327 13.04 -24.87 -3.58
C LEU A 327 12.11 -24.69 -4.76
N PHE A 328 12.62 -24.05 -5.81
CA PHE A 328 11.93 -23.81 -7.06
C PHE A 328 12.74 -24.47 -8.18
N GLU A 329 12.09 -25.23 -9.05
CA GLU A 329 12.68 -25.85 -10.25
C GLU A 329 11.94 -25.33 -11.51
N GLY A 330 12.54 -25.45 -12.68
CA GLY A 330 11.94 -25.00 -13.93
C GLY A 330 12.98 -24.62 -14.95
N THR A 331 12.62 -23.94 -16.04
CA THR A 331 13.57 -23.67 -17.14
C THR A 331 14.45 -22.43 -16.92
N SER A 332 14.35 -21.77 -15.76
CA SER A 332 15.18 -20.60 -15.42
C SER A 332 15.19 -20.27 -13.91
N GLU A 333 16.19 -19.51 -13.43
CA GLU A 333 16.30 -19.06 -12.02
C GLU A 333 15.19 -18.08 -11.58
N THR A 334 14.38 -17.62 -12.54
CA THR A 334 13.19 -16.79 -12.30
C THR A 334 11.91 -17.61 -12.29
N THR A 335 12.00 -18.94 -12.34
CA THR A 335 10.86 -19.83 -12.18
C THR A 335 10.14 -19.54 -10.86
N ASP A 336 8.81 -19.66 -10.90
CA ASP A 336 7.94 -19.59 -9.73
C ASP A 336 7.29 -20.96 -9.45
N ASP A 337 7.74 -22.01 -10.15
CA ASP A 337 7.34 -23.39 -9.86
C ASP A 337 7.94 -23.78 -8.52
N LEU A 338 7.08 -24.16 -7.58
CA LEU A 338 7.47 -24.38 -6.19
C LEU A 338 7.39 -25.87 -5.90
N ASP A 339 8.55 -26.51 -5.85
CA ASP A 339 8.63 -27.97 -5.85
C ASP A 339 9.21 -28.53 -4.54
N GLY A 340 9.53 -27.66 -3.58
CA GLY A 340 9.84 -28.07 -2.22
C GLY A 340 9.65 -26.98 -1.18
N VAL A 341 9.11 -27.34 -0.02
CA VAL A 341 9.03 -26.45 1.16
C VAL A 341 9.49 -27.18 2.41
N ARG A 342 10.34 -26.52 3.21
CA ARG A 342 10.74 -27.01 4.53
C ARG A 342 10.80 -25.90 5.56
N SER A 343 10.21 -26.14 6.73
CA SER A 343 10.25 -25.19 7.85
C SER A 343 10.88 -25.82 9.10
N THR A 344 11.61 -25.02 9.88
CA THR A 344 12.14 -25.41 11.19
C THR A 344 12.20 -24.21 12.12
N SER A 345 12.36 -24.45 13.42
CA SER A 345 12.61 -23.39 14.39
C SER A 345 13.62 -23.82 15.44
N GLN A 346 14.50 -22.90 15.84
CA GLN A 346 15.57 -23.14 16.80
C GLN A 346 15.67 -21.98 17.79
N VAL A 347 16.12 -22.28 19.01
CA VAL A 347 16.50 -21.25 19.98
C VAL A 347 18.01 -21.06 19.97
N VAL A 348 18.43 -19.82 19.79
CA VAL A 348 19.83 -19.38 19.88
C VAL A 348 20.01 -18.69 21.24
N PRO A 349 20.72 -19.30 22.20
CA PRO A 349 20.96 -18.67 23.49
C PRO A 349 21.70 -17.34 23.34
N ARG A 350 21.62 -16.49 24.37
CA ARG A 350 22.34 -15.23 24.38
C ARG A 350 23.86 -15.46 24.25
N ASP A 351 24.51 -14.66 23.42
CA ASP A 351 25.96 -14.61 23.23
C ASP A 351 26.53 -15.96 22.74
N GLN A 352 25.71 -16.65 21.96
CA GLN A 352 26.04 -17.95 21.36
C GLN A 352 25.84 -17.91 19.85
N VAL A 353 26.49 -18.87 19.20
CA VAL A 353 26.32 -19.16 17.78
C VAL A 353 25.74 -20.57 17.67
N VAL A 354 24.69 -20.73 16.87
CA VAL A 354 24.04 -22.01 16.62
C VAL A 354 24.02 -22.27 15.12
N GLN A 355 24.32 -23.52 14.73
CA GLN A 355 24.24 -23.98 13.36
C GLN A 355 23.00 -24.87 13.19
N ILE A 356 22.23 -24.62 12.14
CA ILE A 356 20.98 -25.31 11.82
C ILE A 356 21.19 -26.00 10.45
N PRO A 357 21.37 -27.33 10.41
CA PRO A 357 21.42 -28.06 9.17
C PRO A 357 20.00 -28.24 8.60
N ILE A 358 19.81 -27.92 7.33
CA ILE A 358 18.52 -28.03 6.63
C ILE A 358 18.77 -28.70 5.28
N ASN A 359 18.06 -29.79 5.02
CA ASN A 359 18.09 -30.48 3.73
C ASN A 359 16.71 -30.38 3.09
N ILE A 360 16.63 -29.96 1.83
CA ILE A 360 15.38 -29.91 1.08
C ILE A 360 15.55 -30.66 -0.24
N ARG A 361 14.50 -31.33 -0.69
CA ARG A 361 14.47 -32.10 -1.94
C ARG A 361 13.25 -31.65 -2.75
N ASN A 362 13.33 -31.79 -4.06
CA ASN A 362 12.15 -31.70 -4.93
C ASN A 362 11.15 -32.84 -4.56
N ASP A 363 9.86 -32.50 -4.46
CA ASP A 363 8.71 -33.35 -4.16
C ASP A 363 8.00 -33.95 -5.39
N ASP A 364 8.22 -33.45 -6.62
CA ASP A 364 7.41 -33.82 -7.80
C ASP A 364 8.12 -34.78 -8.79
N GLU A 365 9.19 -34.41 -9.48
CA GLU A 365 9.97 -35.24 -10.41
C GLU A 365 11.41 -34.70 -10.59
N GLY A 366 12.37 -35.14 -9.78
CA GLY A 366 13.77 -34.73 -9.94
C GLY A 366 14.66 -35.21 -8.79
N GLY A 367 15.95 -35.41 -9.02
CA GLY A 367 16.92 -35.74 -7.96
C GLY A 367 17.41 -34.50 -7.20
N ASP A 368 16.78 -33.37 -7.47
CA ASP A 368 17.16 -32.03 -7.07
C ASP A 368 17.05 -31.85 -5.57
N HIS A 369 18.11 -31.27 -5.01
CA HIS A 369 18.17 -31.06 -3.59
C HIS A 369 19.12 -29.95 -3.22
N ALA A 370 18.88 -29.38 -2.05
CA ALA A 370 19.80 -28.45 -1.43
C ALA A 370 20.11 -28.84 0.01
N GLU A 371 21.39 -28.69 0.34
CA GLU A 371 21.93 -28.78 1.69
C GLU A 371 22.30 -27.37 2.15
N ILE A 372 21.68 -26.92 3.23
CA ILE A 372 21.84 -25.59 3.78
C ILE A 372 22.40 -25.72 5.19
N SER A 373 23.51 -25.04 5.45
CA SER A 373 24.04 -24.84 6.79
C SER A 373 23.82 -23.39 7.19
N LEU A 374 22.79 -23.14 7.98
CA LEU A 374 22.46 -21.81 8.49
C LEU A 374 23.14 -21.58 9.85
N VAL A 375 24.06 -20.63 9.91
CA VAL A 375 24.75 -20.20 11.13
C VAL A 375 24.10 -18.93 11.64
N ILE A 376 23.56 -18.97 12.86
CA ILE A 376 22.98 -17.81 13.52
C ILE A 376 23.85 -17.41 14.72
N SER A 377 24.37 -16.19 14.70
CA SER A 377 24.98 -15.55 15.86
C SER A 377 23.96 -14.68 16.58
N ASN A 378 23.95 -14.73 17.91
CA ASN A 378 23.16 -13.85 18.76
C ASN A 378 24.09 -13.15 19.75
N SER A 379 24.46 -11.88 19.52
CA SER A 379 25.33 -11.09 20.42
C SER A 379 24.59 -9.89 21.04
N SER A 380 25.17 -9.31 22.08
CA SER A 380 24.76 -8.00 22.63
C SER A 380 25.56 -6.83 22.07
N THR A 381 26.46 -7.09 21.12
CA THR A 381 27.41 -6.13 20.53
C THR A 381 27.43 -6.22 19.02
#